data_AF-A0A495KKH3-F1
#
_entry.id   AF-A0A495KKH3-F1
#
_cell.length_a   1.000
_cell.length_b   1.000
_cell.length_c   1.000
_cell.angle_alpha   90.00
_cell.angle_beta   90.00
_cell.angle_gamma   90.00
#
_symmetry.space_group_name_H-M   'P 1'
#
loop_
_entity.id
_entity.type
_entity.pdbx_description
1 polymer ?
#
loop_
_entity_poly.entity_id
_entity_poly.type
_entity_poly.pdbx_seq_one_letter_code
_entity_poly.pdbx_strand_id
1 'polypeptide(L)'
;MRIQISTIIIILLVQQSALACPACEKAQPKITRGITHGVGPQNNWDWIIVALISVITVITFFYALKYIFKPGEKDDKHIKKTILNL
;
A
#
# COMPACT_ATOMS: atom_id res chain seq x y z
N MET A 1 3.95 -9.25 21.71
CA MET A 1 4.13 -8.40 20.51
C MET A 1 4.25 -9.17 19.20
N ARG A 2 5.16 -10.15 19.05
CA ARG A 2 5.31 -10.94 17.81
C ARG A 2 4.01 -11.63 17.33
N ILE A 3 3.29 -12.30 18.23
CA ILE A 3 2.03 -13.00 17.89
C ILE A 3 0.96 -12.02 17.44
N GLN A 4 0.80 -10.88 18.13
CA GLN A 4 -0.22 -9.88 17.78
C GLN A 4 0.04 -9.20 16.43
N ILE A 5 1.31 -8.92 16.09
CA ILE A 5 1.67 -8.36 14.78
C ILE A 5 1.37 -9.38 13.66
N SER A 6 1.70 -10.66 13.85
CA SER A 6 1.34 -11.71 12.90
C SER A 6 -0.17 -11.84 12.73
N THR A 7 -0.95 -11.78 13.81
CA THR A 7 -2.42 -11.82 13.72
C THR A 7 -2.99 -10.62 12.96
N ILE A 8 -2.45 -9.41 13.17
CA ILE A 8 -2.86 -8.19 12.45
C ILE A 8 -2.54 -8.29 10.96
N ILE A 9 -1.35 -8.78 10.61
CA ILE A 9 -0.96 -8.96 9.20
C ILE A 9 -1.89 -9.96 8.51
N ILE A 10 -2.24 -11.06 9.18
CA ILE A 10 -3.18 -12.06 8.65
C ILE A 10 -4.57 -11.45 8.42
N ILE A 11 -5.08 -10.66 9.36
CA ILE A 11 -6.39 -10.00 9.21
C ILE A 11 -6.39 -9.03 8.02
N LEU A 12 -5.32 -8.23 7.85
CA LEU A 12 -5.18 -7.30 6.73
C LEU A 12 -5.10 -8.01 5.37
N LEU A 13 -4.53 -9.21 5.31
CA LEU A 13 -4.47 -10.02 4.09
C LEU A 13 -5.82 -10.67 3.75
N VAL A 14 -6.59 -11.10 4.76
CA VAL A 14 -7.91 -11.72 4.57
C VAL A 14 -8.98 -10.69 4.13
N GLN A 15 -8.84 -9.41 4.49
CA GLN A 15 -9.78 -8.37 4.03
C GLN A 15 -9.73 -8.10 2.51
N GLN A 16 -8.65 -8.48 1.83
CA GLN A 16 -8.51 -8.25 0.38
C GLN A 16 -9.41 -9.20 -0.44
N SER A 17 -9.89 -10.31 0.14
CA SER A 17 -10.65 -11.34 -0.57
C SER A 17 -12.17 -11.17 -0.43
N ALA A 18 -12.68 -9.96 -0.64
CA ALA A 18 -14.11 -9.81 -0.91
C ALA A 18 -14.36 -10.24 -2.36
N LEU A 19 -14.94 -11.43 -2.55
CA LEU A 19 -15.28 -11.94 -3.88
C LEU A 19 -16.27 -10.99 -4.56
N ALA A 20 -15.89 -10.43 -5.71
CA ALA A 20 -16.80 -9.66 -6.53
C ALA A 20 -17.90 -10.57 -7.10
N CYS A 21 -19.14 -10.08 -7.17
CA CYS A 21 -20.18 -10.80 -7.89
C CYS A 21 -19.86 -10.83 -9.40
N PRO A 22 -20.43 -11.75 -10.20
CA PRO A 22 -20.10 -11.86 -11.63
C PRO A 22 -20.31 -10.58 -12.44
N ALA A 23 -21.26 -9.73 -12.04
CA ALA A 23 -21.50 -8.44 -12.66
C ALA A 23 -20.37 -7.44 -12.35
N CYS A 24 -19.98 -7.34 -11.08
CA CYS A 24 -18.89 -6.45 -10.65
C CYS A 24 -17.55 -6.88 -11.25
N GLU A 25 -17.29 -8.18 -11.34
CA GLU A 25 -16.06 -8.70 -11.96
C GLU A 25 -15.99 -8.37 -13.46
N LYS A 26 -17.12 -8.45 -14.18
CA LYS A 26 -17.20 -8.05 -15.60
C LYS A 26 -16.95 -6.57 -15.83
N ALA A 27 -17.30 -5.74 -14.86
CA ALA A 27 -17.12 -4.30 -14.94
C ALA A 27 -15.70 -3.84 -14.61
N GLN A 28 -14.86 -4.71 -14.03
CA GLN A 28 -13.46 -4.40 -13.75
C GLN A 28 -12.64 -4.29 -15.04
N PRO A 29 -11.58 -3.46 -15.05
CA PRO A 29 -10.70 -3.36 -16.20
C PRO A 29 -9.98 -4.68 -16.48
N LYS A 30 -9.80 -5.03 -17.76
CA LYS A 30 -9.19 -6.31 -18.18
C LYS A 30 -7.82 -6.58 -17.53
N ILE A 31 -7.02 -5.53 -17.31
CA ILE A 31 -5.66 -5.63 -16.79
C ILE A 31 -5.64 -5.98 -15.29
N THR A 32 -6.65 -5.54 -14.54
CA THR A 32 -6.70 -5.65 -13.07
C THR A 32 -7.90 -6.45 -12.57
N ARG A 33 -8.56 -7.19 -13.47
CA ARG A 33 -9.73 -8.00 -13.18
C ARG A 33 -9.38 -9.11 -12.19
N GLY A 34 -10.23 -9.31 -11.19
CA GLY A 34 -10.01 -10.20 -10.05
C GLY A 34 -9.14 -9.59 -8.94
N ILE A 35 -8.53 -8.41 -9.16
CA ILE A 35 -7.63 -7.76 -8.20
C ILE A 35 -8.24 -6.47 -7.65
N THR A 36 -8.83 -5.65 -8.53
CA THR A 36 -9.38 -4.34 -8.15
C THR A 36 -10.86 -4.41 -7.86
N HIS A 37 -11.34 -3.80 -6.78
CA HIS A 37 -12.76 -3.55 -6.60
C HIS A 37 -13.25 -2.43 -7.56
N GLY A 38 -14.47 -2.54 -8.08
CA GLY A 38 -15.10 -1.49 -8.88
C GLY A 38 -14.68 -1.43 -10.36
N VAL A 39 -15.16 -0.39 -11.06
CA VAL A 39 -15.10 -0.28 -12.53
C VAL A 39 -13.73 0.15 -13.09
N GLY A 40 -12.85 0.67 -12.23
CA GLY A 40 -11.52 1.17 -12.60
C GLY A 40 -11.53 2.33 -13.61
N PRO A 41 -10.37 2.66 -14.21
CA PRO A 41 -10.22 3.75 -15.17
C PRO A 41 -11.16 3.61 -16.37
N GLN A 42 -11.88 4.69 -16.73
CA GLN A 42 -12.90 4.66 -17.78
C GLN A 42 -12.36 5.08 -19.15
N ASN A 43 -11.27 5.85 -19.17
CA ASN A 43 -10.63 6.31 -20.41
C ASN A 43 -9.08 6.21 -20.34
N ASN A 44 -8.40 6.51 -21.45
CA ASN A 44 -6.94 6.43 -21.54
C ASN A 44 -6.21 7.47 -20.67
N TRP A 45 -6.80 8.63 -20.43
CA TRP A 45 -6.23 9.66 -19.54
C TRP A 45 -6.24 9.21 -18.08
N ASP A 46 -7.29 8.53 -17.65
CA ASP A 46 -7.39 7.95 -16.30
C ASP A 46 -6.24 6.94 -16.06
N TRP A 47 -5.86 6.17 -17.09
CA TRP A 47 -4.72 5.25 -17.00
C TRP A 47 -3.37 5.96 -16.86
N ILE A 48 -3.19 7.11 -17.49
CA ILE A 48 -1.99 7.94 -17.32
C ILE A 48 -1.91 8.44 -15.86
N ILE A 49 -3.03 8.89 -15.30
CA ILE A 49 -3.12 9.32 -13.90
C ILE A 49 -2.78 8.17 -12.96
N VAL A 50 -3.36 6.98 -13.17
CA VAL A 50 -3.06 5.79 -12.37
C VAL A 50 -1.58 5.44 -12.42
N ALA A 51 -0.96 5.48 -13.60
CA ALA A 51 0.47 5.22 -13.75
C ALA A 51 1.32 6.24 -12.98
N LEU A 52 1.02 7.52 -13.12
CA LEU A 52 1.75 8.60 -12.44
C LEU A 52 1.64 8.50 -10.91
N ILE A 53 0.42 8.33 -10.39
CA ILE A 53 0.19 8.20 -8.95
C ILE A 53 0.88 6.93 -8.43
N SER A 54 0.81 5.81 -9.14
CA SER A 54 1.49 4.57 -8.74
C SER A 54 3.00 4.77 -8.58
N VAL A 55 3.65 5.47 -9.53
CA VAL A 55 5.07 5.81 -9.45
C VAL A 55 5.38 6.67 -8.23
N ILE A 56 4.60 7.74 -8.01
CA ILE A 56 4.77 8.63 -6.86
C ILE A 56 4.61 7.84 -5.55
N THR A 57 3.58 7.01 -5.42
CA THR A 57 3.32 6.18 -4.24
C THR A 57 4.49 5.25 -3.94
N VAL A 58 5.04 4.56 -4.95
CA VAL A 58 6.21 3.67 -4.76
C VAL A 58 7.43 4.47 -4.28
N ILE A 59 7.68 5.65 -4.86
CA ILE A 59 8.78 6.52 -4.45
C ILE A 59 8.58 6.99 -3.01
N THR A 60 7.39 7.48 -2.65
CA THR A 60 7.08 7.94 -1.29
C THR A 60 7.17 6.80 -0.29
N PHE A 61 6.68 5.61 -0.63
CA PHE A 61 6.78 4.43 0.23
C PHE A 61 8.24 4.02 0.46
N PHE A 62 9.07 4.02 -0.59
CA PHE A 62 10.50 3.78 -0.46
C PHE A 62 11.16 4.78 0.52
N TYR A 63 10.87 6.08 0.38
CA TYR A 63 11.41 7.09 1.30
C TYR A 63 10.87 6.95 2.72
N ALA A 64 9.60 6.59 2.90
CA ALA A 64 9.03 6.30 4.20
C ALA A 64 9.81 5.17 4.90
N LEU A 65 10.06 4.06 4.19
CA LEU A 65 10.88 2.96 4.71
C LEU A 65 12.33 3.42 4.98
N LYS A 66 12.96 4.14 4.04
CA LYS A 66 14.33 4.67 4.18
C LYS A 66 14.48 5.48 5.47
N TYR A 67 13.54 6.37 5.77
CA TYR A 67 13.59 7.24 6.94
C TYR A 67 13.12 6.59 8.25
N ILE A 68 12.52 5.40 8.17
CA ILE A 68 12.28 4.53 9.33
C ILE A 68 13.53 3.72 9.66
N PHE A 69 14.16 3.08 8.67
CA PHE A 69 15.30 2.18 8.91
C PHE A 69 16.65 2.88 9.03
N LYS A 70 16.88 3.94 8.26
CA LYS A 70 18.13 4.70 8.26
C LYS A 70 17.83 6.21 8.28
N PRO A 71 17.32 6.73 9.41
CA PRO A 71 17.17 8.17 9.56
C PRO A 71 18.54 8.82 9.46
N GLY A 72 18.68 9.87 8.65
CA GLY A 72 19.92 10.66 8.52
C GLY A 72 20.19 11.56 9.73
N GLU A 73 19.45 11.37 10.82
CA GLU A 73 19.50 12.17 12.03
C GLU A 73 20.74 11.80 12.85
N LYS A 74 21.52 12.81 13.23
CA LYS A 74 22.77 12.63 13.99
C LYS A 74 22.61 13.00 15.46
N ASP A 75 21.48 13.61 15.84
CA ASP A 75 21.21 13.98 17.21
C ASP A 75 20.83 12.76 18.07
N ASP A 76 21.53 12.60 19.18
CA ASP A 76 21.33 11.53 20.15
C ASP A 76 20.07 11.71 20.99
N LYS A 77 19.50 12.91 21.06
CA LYS A 77 18.29 13.22 21.84
C LYS A 77 17.00 13.14 21.03
N HIS A 78 17.05 12.67 19.79
CA HIS A 78 15.89 12.63 18.92
C HIS A 78 14.85 11.58 19.38
N ILE A 79 13.56 11.96 19.37
CA ILE A 79 12.43 11.14 19.85
C ILE A 79 12.35 9.72 19.25
N LYS A 80 12.87 9.53 18.02
CA LYS A 80 12.95 8.21 17.37
C LYS A 80 13.92 7.25 18.07
N LYS A 81 15.03 7.72 18.65
CA LYS A 81 15.94 6.86 19.43
C LYS A 81 15.27 6.41 20.74
N THR A 82 14.43 7.26 21.32
CA THR A 82 13.61 6.92 22.51
C THR A 82 12.54 5.87 22.21
N ILE A 83 11.87 5.95 21.04
CA ILE A 83 10.75 5.05 20.70
C ILE A 83 11.24 3.73 20.08
N LEU A 84 12.21 3.79 19.17
CA LEU A 84 12.69 2.61 18.44
C LEU A 84 13.85 1.90 19.13
N ASN A 85 14.45 2.51 20.16
CA ASN A 85 15.60 1.97 20.92
C ASN A 85 16.72 1.48 19.98
N LEU A 86 16.99 2.28 18.94
CA LEU A 86 18.02 2.10 17.91
C LEU A 86 19.28 2.90 18.26
#